data_AF-A0A7K3RFY2-F1
#
_entry.id   AF-A0A7K3RFY2-F1
#
_cell.length_a   1.000
_cell.length_b   1.000
_cell.length_c   1.000
_cell.angle_alpha   90.00
_cell.angle_beta   90.00
_cell.angle_gamma   90.00
#
_symmetry.space_group_name_H-M   'P 1'
#
loop_
_entity.id
_entity.type
_entity.pdbx_description
1 polymer ?
#
loop_
_entity_poly.entity_id
_entity_poly.type
_entity_poly.pdbx_seq_one_letter_code
_entity_poly.pdbx_strand_id
1 'polypeptide(L)'
;RDDVRLLVSRGCAVSHHAFRELPGQLRAGDVLVVNTSMTLPAAVNGRVGGERVVVHFSTRGADGRWAVELRAPRGAGVTGPRPGGPAGAVVRLPGGRALVLEEPL
;
A
#
# COMPACT_ATOMS: atom_id res chain seq x y z
N ARG A 1 -10.72 -8.24 21.18
CA ARG A 1 -10.09 -6.92 20.93
C ARG A 1 -11.02 -6.15 20.02
N ASP A 2 -12.02 -5.54 20.63
CA ASP A 2 -13.21 -4.91 20.04
C ASP A 2 -13.63 -3.66 20.85
N ASP A 3 -12.81 -3.28 21.83
CA ASP A 3 -12.93 -2.05 22.64
C ASP A 3 -12.49 -0.78 21.90
N VAL A 4 -12.08 -0.91 20.63
CA VAL A 4 -11.73 0.23 19.79
C VAL A 4 -12.98 0.99 19.35
N ARG A 5 -12.83 2.29 19.06
CA ARG A 5 -13.92 3.12 18.54
C ARG A 5 -14.24 2.75 17.09
N LEU A 6 -15.51 2.85 16.74
CA LEU A 6 -16.04 2.67 15.38
C LEU A 6 -16.76 3.96 14.97
N LEU A 7 -16.36 4.54 13.84
CA LEU A 7 -17.07 5.66 13.22
C LEU A 7 -17.91 5.11 12.06
N VAL A 8 -19.20 5.39 12.08
CA VAL A 8 -20.14 4.95 11.04
C VAL A 8 -20.67 6.18 10.32
N SER A 9 -20.44 6.24 9.00
CA SER A 9 -21.02 7.25 8.12
C SER A 9 -22.10 6.63 7.21
N ARG A 10 -23.19 7.36 7.01
CA ARG A 10 -24.24 7.06 6.04
C ARG A 10 -24.48 8.31 5.20
N GLY A 11 -23.81 8.40 4.05
CA GLY A 11 -23.69 9.68 3.33
C GLY A 11 -22.96 10.71 4.20
N CYS A 12 -23.59 11.85 4.44
CA CYS A 12 -23.05 12.92 5.28
C CYS A 12 -23.34 12.75 6.79
N ALA A 13 -24.23 11.83 7.18
CA ALA A 13 -24.54 11.59 8.59
C ALA A 13 -23.44 10.75 9.24
N VAL A 14 -22.93 11.20 10.39
CA VAL A 14 -21.84 10.55 11.14
C VAL A 14 -22.33 10.18 12.53
N SER A 15 -21.95 8.98 12.99
CA SER A 15 -22.22 8.50 14.35
C SER A 15 -21.02 7.74 14.92
N HIS A 16 -20.88 7.75 16.24
CA HIS A 16 -19.79 7.10 16.96
C HIS A 16 -20.33 5.89 17.74
N HIS A 17 -19.62 4.79 17.65
CA HIS A 17 -19.95 3.48 18.25
C HIS A 17 -18.67 2.84 18.82
N ALA A 18 -18.82 1.73 19.52
CA ALA A 18 -17.74 0.79 19.80
C ALA A 18 -17.69 -0.29 18.71
N PHE A 19 -16.52 -0.87 18.45
CA PHE A 19 -16.37 -1.88 17.39
C PHE A 19 -17.19 -3.15 17.65
N ARG A 20 -17.39 -3.51 18.93
CA ARG A 20 -18.33 -4.57 19.34
C ARG A 20 -19.78 -4.37 18.85
N GLU A 21 -20.16 -3.15 18.46
CA GLU A 21 -21.49 -2.80 17.95
C GLU A 21 -21.60 -2.92 16.42
N LEU A 22 -20.50 -3.29 15.73
CA LEU A 22 -20.49 -3.52 14.27
C LEU A 22 -21.62 -4.45 13.79
N PRO A 23 -21.96 -5.57 14.46
CA PRO A 23 -23.06 -6.41 14.00
C PRO A 23 -24.41 -5.68 13.88
N GLY A 24 -24.67 -4.68 14.73
CA GLY A 24 -25.88 -3.86 14.68
C GLY A 24 -25.88 -2.81 13.56
N GLN A 25 -24.74 -2.61 12.88
CA GLN A 25 -24.63 -1.68 11.76
C GLN A 25 -24.83 -2.37 10.40
N LEU A 26 -24.85 -3.70 10.37
CA LEU A 26 -25.05 -4.53 9.19
C LEU A 26 -26.52 -4.92 9.02
N ARG A 27 -26.91 -5.24 7.78
CA ARG A 27 -28.23 -5.76 7.43
C ARG A 27 -28.12 -7.23 7.05
N ALA A 28 -29.23 -7.96 7.19
CA ALA A 28 -29.32 -9.30 6.63
C ALA A 28 -29.08 -9.24 5.11
N GLY A 29 -28.15 -10.07 4.63
CA GLY A 29 -27.70 -10.07 3.24
C GLY A 29 -26.40 -9.31 2.97
N ASP A 30 -25.90 -8.51 3.93
CA ASP A 30 -24.58 -7.88 3.79
C ASP A 30 -23.46 -8.93 3.81
N VAL A 31 -22.43 -8.73 2.97
CA VAL A 31 -21.25 -9.60 2.91
C VAL A 31 -20.06 -8.87 3.53
N LEU A 32 -19.52 -9.42 4.63
CA LEU A 32 -18.28 -8.93 5.21
C LEU A 32 -17.08 -9.57 4.50
N VAL A 33 -16.35 -8.77 3.72
CA VAL A 33 -15.10 -9.21 3.09
C VAL A 33 -13.93 -8.88 4.03
N VAL A 34 -13.32 -9.92 4.59
CA VAL A 34 -12.15 -9.79 5.46
C VAL A 34 -10.89 -10.00 4.63
N ASN A 35 -9.99 -9.01 4.66
CA ASN A 35 -8.66 -9.19 4.08
C ASN A 35 -7.76 -9.96 5.07
N THR A 36 -7.36 -11.18 4.72
CA THR A 36 -6.49 -12.05 5.53
C THR A 36 -5.06 -12.13 4.99
N SER A 37 -4.64 -11.14 4.18
CA SER A 37 -3.29 -11.13 3.62
C SER A 37 -2.24 -10.98 4.71
N MET A 38 -1.14 -11.73 4.60
CA MET A 38 0.05 -11.47 5.41
C MET A 38 0.76 -10.24 4.86
N THR A 39 1.20 -9.34 5.75
CA THR A 39 2.14 -8.29 5.36
C THR A 39 3.48 -8.95 5.03
N LEU A 40 3.80 -9.03 3.75
CA LEU A 40 5.13 -9.43 3.31
C LEU A 40 6.10 -8.25 3.51
N PRO A 41 7.34 -8.48 3.97
CA PRO A 41 8.38 -7.45 3.96
C PRO A 41 8.80 -7.19 2.51
N ALA A 42 8.00 -6.37 1.83
CA ALA A 42 8.06 -6.11 0.39
C ALA A 42 8.67 -4.73 0.08
N ALA A 43 9.34 -4.11 1.06
CA ALA A 43 10.03 -2.83 0.89
C ALA A 43 11.52 -3.06 0.66
N VAL A 44 12.02 -2.64 -0.50
CA VAL A 44 13.43 -2.81 -0.90
C VAL A 44 14.05 -1.44 -1.14
N ASN A 45 15.16 -1.15 -0.46
CA ASN A 45 15.93 0.07 -0.72
C ASN A 45 16.53 0.03 -2.13
N GLY A 46 16.49 1.13 -2.86
CA GLY A 46 17.01 1.22 -4.23
C GLY A 46 17.53 2.61 -4.58
N ARG A 47 17.94 2.77 -5.83
CA ARG A 47 18.38 4.06 -6.38
C ARG A 47 17.86 4.33 -7.79
N VAL A 48 17.44 5.56 -8.05
CA VAL A 48 17.06 6.06 -9.39
C VAL A 48 17.84 7.32 -9.67
N GLY A 49 18.60 7.37 -10.77
CA GLY A 49 19.42 8.55 -11.10
C GLY A 49 20.41 8.96 -9.99
N GLY A 50 20.85 8.01 -9.15
CA GLY A 50 21.70 8.26 -7.98
C GLY A 50 20.95 8.58 -6.68
N GLU A 51 19.71 9.04 -6.76
CA GLU A 51 18.86 9.33 -5.60
C GLU A 51 18.40 8.06 -4.88
N ARG A 52 18.27 8.12 -3.55
CA ARG A 52 17.75 7.00 -2.76
C ARG A 52 16.23 6.90 -2.87
N VAL A 53 15.74 5.69 -3.05
CA VAL A 53 14.31 5.36 -3.03
C VAL A 53 14.06 4.11 -2.18
N VAL A 54 12.82 3.91 -1.76
CA VAL A 54 12.32 2.63 -1.24
C VAL A 54 11.23 2.16 -2.19
N VAL A 55 11.38 0.95 -2.71
CA VAL A 55 10.41 0.32 -3.61
C VAL A 55 9.51 -0.57 -2.79
N HIS A 56 8.22 -0.26 -2.75
CA HIS A 56 7.21 -1.12 -2.15
C HIS A 56 6.61 -2.00 -3.24
N PHE A 57 6.86 -3.30 -3.17
CA PHE A 57 6.24 -4.27 -4.06
C PHE A 57 4.84 -4.61 -3.57
N SER A 58 3.89 -4.60 -4.49
CA SER A 58 2.51 -5.00 -4.25
C SER A 58 2.24 -6.33 -4.97
N THR A 59 1.35 -6.35 -5.94
CA THR A 59 0.96 -7.56 -6.68
C THR A 59 1.90 -7.84 -7.84
N ARG A 60 2.25 -9.12 -8.04
CA ARG A 60 2.82 -9.60 -9.30
C ARG A 60 1.69 -10.02 -10.24
N GLY A 61 1.62 -9.39 -11.41
CA GLY A 61 0.69 -9.73 -12.48
C GLY A 61 0.99 -11.09 -13.11
N ALA A 62 0.00 -11.65 -13.81
CA ALA A 62 0.14 -12.91 -14.53
C ALA A 62 1.16 -12.84 -15.69
N ASP A 63 1.39 -11.63 -16.21
CA ASP A 63 2.42 -11.31 -17.21
C ASP A 63 3.83 -11.19 -16.60
N GLY A 64 3.97 -11.42 -15.29
CA GLY A 64 5.23 -11.37 -14.57
C GLY A 64 5.68 -9.97 -14.14
N ARG A 65 4.93 -8.91 -14.48
CA ARG A 65 5.21 -7.53 -14.04
C ARG A 65 4.82 -7.33 -12.58
N TRP A 66 5.45 -6.36 -11.91
CA TRP A 66 5.11 -5.98 -10.53
C TRP A 66 4.46 -4.62 -10.50
N ALA A 67 3.35 -4.49 -9.78
CA ALA A 67 2.88 -3.21 -9.30
C ALA A 67 3.81 -2.76 -8.16
N VAL A 68 4.38 -1.55 -8.30
CA VAL A 68 5.31 -0.98 -7.32
C VAL A 68 4.97 0.47 -7.00
N GLU A 69 5.17 0.86 -5.74
CA GLU A 69 5.17 2.27 -5.33
C GLU A 69 6.61 2.70 -5.04
N LEU A 70 7.06 3.79 -5.67
CA LEU A 70 8.33 4.41 -5.30
C LEU A 70 8.11 5.41 -4.17
N ARG A 71 8.95 5.32 -3.15
CA ARG A 71 8.91 6.20 -2.00
C ARG A 71 10.26 6.86 -1.78
N ALA A 72 10.25 8.12 -1.38
CA ALA A 72 11.45 8.84 -0.96
C ALA A 72 11.69 8.58 0.54
N PRO A 73 12.91 8.17 0.95
CA PRO A 73 13.28 8.16 2.35
C PRO A 73 13.12 9.55 2.97
N ARG A 74 12.52 9.58 4.15
CA ARG A 74 12.49 10.74 5.05
C ARG A 74 13.29 10.41 6.30
N GLY A 75 13.50 11.42 7.14
CA GLY A 75 14.13 11.23 8.45
C GLY A 75 13.37 10.20 9.32
N ALA A 76 14.08 9.62 10.29
CA ALA A 76 13.51 8.69 11.27
C ALA A 76 12.81 7.44 10.69
N GLY A 77 13.26 6.94 9.53
CA GLY A 77 12.74 5.71 8.92
C GLY A 77 11.39 5.86 8.23
N VAL A 78 10.84 7.06 8.17
CA VAL A 78 9.60 7.36 7.44
C VAL A 78 9.89 7.38 5.95
N THR A 79 8.94 6.97 5.12
CA THR A 79 9.01 7.14 3.66
C THR A 79 7.76 7.86 3.14
N GLY A 80 7.92 8.64 2.08
CA GLY A 80 6.83 9.41 1.45
C GLY A 80 6.62 9.04 0.00
N PRO A 81 5.42 9.26 -0.57
CA PRO A 81 5.19 9.01 -1.99
C PRO A 81 6.18 9.83 -2.83
N ARG A 82 6.74 9.19 -3.86
CA ARG A 82 7.60 9.82 -4.85
C ARG A 82 7.01 9.48 -6.23
N PRO A 83 6.82 10.47 -7.11
CA PRO A 83 6.47 10.18 -8.49
C PRO A 83 7.42 9.13 -9.09
N GLY A 84 6.88 8.29 -9.97
CA GLY A 84 7.68 7.43 -10.82
C GLY A 84 8.71 8.23 -11.63
N GLY A 85 9.70 7.52 -12.18
CA GLY A 85 10.41 8.06 -13.35
C GLY A 85 9.55 7.90 -14.61
N PRO A 86 9.98 8.48 -15.75
CA PRO A 86 9.38 8.17 -17.04
C PRO A 86 9.46 6.67 -17.34
N ALA A 87 8.66 6.20 -18.30
CA ALA A 87 8.81 4.87 -18.89
C ALA A 87 10.28 4.63 -19.30
N GLY A 88 10.82 3.46 -18.99
CA GLY A 88 12.22 3.12 -19.17
C GLY A 88 13.15 3.55 -18.04
N ALA A 89 12.69 4.30 -17.03
CA ALA A 89 13.53 4.65 -15.89
C ALA A 89 13.96 3.40 -15.11
N VAL A 90 15.23 3.34 -14.72
CA VAL A 90 15.82 2.17 -14.06
C VAL A 90 16.00 2.42 -12.57
N VAL A 91 15.41 1.56 -11.75
CA VAL A 91 15.65 1.48 -10.31
C VAL A 91 16.70 0.40 -10.06
N ARG A 92 17.87 0.79 -9.56
CA ARG A 92 18.90 -0.16 -9.13
C ARG A 92 18.57 -0.68 -7.75
N LEU A 93 18.60 -2.00 -7.58
CA LEU A 93 18.31 -2.72 -6.35
C LEU A 93 19.56 -3.44 -5.82
N PRO A 94 19.57 -3.87 -4.53
CA PRO A 94 20.61 -4.71 -3.97
C PRO A 94 20.82 -6.00 -4.77
N GLY A 95 22.03 -6.56 -4.68
CA GLY A 95 22.39 -7.79 -5.38
C GLY A 95 22.52 -7.62 -6.90
N GLY A 96 22.75 -6.40 -7.39
CA GLY A 96 22.92 -6.11 -8.82
C GLY A 96 21.65 -6.23 -9.65
N ARG A 97 20.47 -6.32 -8.99
CA ARG A 97 19.17 -6.38 -9.65
C ARG A 97 18.72 -4.99 -10.09
N ALA A 98 17.80 -4.93 -11.06
CA ALA A 98 17.19 -3.70 -11.51
C ALA A 98 15.70 -3.89 -11.82
N LEU A 99 14.92 -2.82 -11.64
CA LEU A 99 13.57 -2.69 -12.18
C LEU A 99 13.59 -1.65 -13.28
N VAL A 100 12.84 -1.90 -14.34
CA VAL A 100 12.51 -0.90 -15.36
C VAL A 100 11.07 -0.48 -15.10
N LEU A 101 10.84 0.82 -14.99
CA LEU A 101 9.49 1.36 -14.86
C LEU A 101 8.85 1.36 -16.25
N GLU A 102 7.79 0.60 -16.45
CA GLU A 102 7.12 0.47 -17.75
C GLU A 102 6.15 1.63 -17.99
N GLU A 103 5.21 1.82 -17.05
CA GLU A 103 4.14 2.81 -17.16
C GLU A 103 3.69 3.25 -15.76
N PRO A 104 3.17 4.48 -15.60
CA PRO A 104 2.43 4.86 -14.40
C PRO A 104 1.14 4.05 -14.24
N LEU A 105 0.79 3.73 -13.00
CA LEU A 105 -0.52 3.17 -12.62
C LEU A 105 -1.55 4.28 -12.42
#